data_AF-A0A927HJL7-F1
#
_entry.id   AF-A0A927HJL7-F1
#
_cell.length_a   1.000
_cell.length_b   1.000
_cell.length_c   1.000
_cell.angle_alpha   90.00
_cell.angle_beta   90.00
_cell.angle_gamma   90.00
#
_symmetry.space_group_name_H-M   'P 1'
#
loop_
_entity.id
_entity.type
_entity.pdbx_description
1 polymer ?
#
loop_
_entity_poly.entity_id
_entity_poly.type
_entity_poly.pdbx_seq_one_letter_code
_entity_poly.pdbx_strand_id
1 'polypeptide(L)'
;MSSGDNDQLQPIAPGQPFRLMQQRSAADVAIMKEIVRQMPELRPAVYSLIERDVHRALTTIEQVTPEQVPRKEGAWAPGSSVVEFTPKQEKAIEKALSEGKTLPEGQPATLYEALVKDYTGRTPEAQSQTLVITHLNKDRRALNSLIHDARRENGETGKEEITLPVLVTSNIRDGELRKLSTPDGSQGGGGAG
;
A
#
# COMPACT_ATOMS: atom_id res chain seq x y z
N MET A 1 -10.39 -31.77 3.03
CA MET A 1 -9.51 -31.14 4.04
C MET A 1 -9.62 -29.65 3.88
N SER A 2 -9.79 -28.90 4.97
CA SER A 2 -9.82 -27.44 4.93
C SER A 2 -8.40 -26.92 5.17
N SER A 3 -7.85 -26.15 4.25
CA SER A 3 -6.54 -25.49 4.37
C SER A 3 -6.75 -23.99 4.36
N GLY A 4 -6.09 -23.28 5.27
CA GLY A 4 -6.23 -21.84 5.41
C GLY A 4 -5.22 -21.26 6.39
N ASP A 5 -5.10 -19.94 6.37
CA ASP A 5 -4.24 -19.19 7.28
C ASP A 5 -5.12 -18.42 8.27
N ASN A 6 -4.89 -18.67 9.55
CA ASN A 6 -5.66 -18.06 10.63
C ASN A 6 -5.40 -16.57 10.83
N ASP A 7 -4.25 -16.08 10.36
CA ASP A 7 -3.81 -14.71 10.57
C ASP A 7 -4.04 -13.83 9.33
N GLN A 8 -4.65 -14.40 8.27
CA GLN A 8 -5.16 -13.61 7.14
C GLN A 8 -6.35 -12.72 7.54
N LEU A 9 -6.48 -11.60 6.83
CA LEU A 9 -7.63 -10.71 6.96
C LEU A 9 -8.91 -11.48 6.67
N GLN A 10 -9.85 -11.44 7.62
CA GLN A 10 -11.11 -12.13 7.46
C GLN A 10 -12.00 -11.40 6.44
N PRO A 11 -12.63 -12.12 5.50
CA PRO A 11 -13.65 -11.52 4.65
C PRO A 11 -14.83 -11.06 5.50
N ILE A 12 -15.55 -10.04 5.02
CA ILE A 12 -16.82 -9.58 5.61
C ILE A 12 -17.91 -10.59 5.24
N ALA A 13 -17.92 -11.76 5.88
CA ALA A 13 -18.90 -12.82 5.63
C ALA A 13 -19.56 -13.27 6.94
N PRO A 14 -20.90 -13.39 7.00
CA PRO A 14 -21.59 -13.99 8.13
C PRO A 14 -21.54 -15.52 8.01
N GLY A 15 -20.56 -16.16 8.65
CA GLY A 15 -20.42 -17.62 8.63
C GLY A 15 -19.28 -18.11 9.53
N GLN A 16 -19.35 -19.38 9.93
CA GLN A 16 -18.44 -20.01 10.92
C GLN A 16 -16.96 -19.78 10.54
N PRO A 17 -16.17 -19.05 11.37
CA PRO A 17 -14.77 -18.77 11.06
C PRO A 17 -13.95 -20.05 10.90
N PHE A 18 -13.06 -20.09 9.90
CA PHE A 18 -12.06 -21.15 9.71
C PHE A 18 -11.31 -21.49 11.01
N ARG A 19 -10.98 -20.45 11.79
CA ARG A 19 -10.37 -20.57 13.13
C ARG A 19 -11.18 -21.45 14.10
N LEU A 20 -12.52 -21.36 14.08
CA LEU A 20 -13.37 -22.22 14.93
C LEU A 20 -13.32 -23.68 14.48
N MET A 21 -13.28 -23.94 13.17
CA MET A 21 -13.11 -25.31 12.67
C MET A 21 -11.74 -25.88 13.06
N GLN A 22 -10.67 -25.09 13.02
CA GLN A 22 -9.34 -25.57 13.42
C GLN A 22 -9.20 -25.77 14.94
N GLN A 23 -9.83 -24.93 15.76
CA GLN A 23 -9.73 -25.02 17.23
C GLN A 23 -10.70 -26.02 17.86
N ARG A 24 -11.85 -26.27 17.23
CA ARG A 24 -12.95 -27.06 17.83
C ARG A 24 -13.33 -28.32 17.06
N SER A 25 -12.69 -28.61 15.92
CA SER A 25 -12.90 -29.87 15.21
C SER A 25 -12.12 -31.01 15.89
N ALA A 26 -12.65 -32.22 15.79
CA ALA A 26 -11.97 -33.45 16.18
C ALA A 26 -10.94 -33.93 15.14
N ALA A 27 -10.69 -33.15 14.10
CA ALA A 27 -9.77 -33.48 13.03
C ALA A 27 -8.31 -33.16 13.39
N ASP A 28 -7.38 -34.00 12.96
CA ASP A 28 -5.95 -33.75 13.08
C ASP A 28 -5.53 -32.50 12.28
N VAL A 29 -4.68 -31.68 12.89
CA VAL A 29 -4.18 -30.41 12.31
C VAL A 29 -2.68 -30.52 12.08
N ALA A 30 -2.22 -30.20 10.87
CA ALA A 30 -0.80 -29.99 10.56
C ALA A 30 -0.52 -28.48 10.40
N ILE A 31 0.59 -28.00 10.95
CA ILE A 31 1.00 -26.58 10.90
C ILE A 31 2.29 -26.46 10.08
N MET A 32 2.24 -25.67 9.00
CA MET A 32 3.40 -25.35 8.18
C MET A 32 4.03 -24.04 8.66
N LYS A 33 5.31 -24.08 9.04
CA LYS A 33 6.04 -22.92 9.58
C LYS A 33 7.14 -22.38 8.66
N GLU A 34 7.44 -23.07 7.56
CA GLU A 34 8.56 -22.71 6.68
C GLU A 34 8.11 -21.81 5.53
N ILE A 35 8.83 -20.70 5.32
CA ILE A 35 8.54 -19.72 4.25
C ILE A 35 9.64 -19.81 3.19
N VAL A 36 9.26 -20.34 2.02
CA VAL A 36 10.21 -20.65 0.94
C VAL A 36 10.49 -19.45 0.03
N ARG A 37 9.54 -18.51 -0.12
CA ARG A 37 9.58 -17.45 -1.15
C ARG A 37 9.95 -16.08 -0.57
N GLN A 38 11.08 -16.01 0.12
CA GLN A 38 11.60 -14.75 0.64
C GLN A 38 13.10 -14.64 0.37
N MET A 39 13.56 -13.41 0.19
CA MET A 39 14.99 -13.13 0.22
C MET A 39 15.54 -13.54 1.59
N PRO A 40 16.66 -14.29 1.66
CA PRO A 40 17.20 -14.81 2.92
C PRO A 40 17.32 -13.75 4.03
N GLU A 41 17.65 -12.52 3.66
CA GLU A 41 17.86 -11.36 4.52
C GLU A 41 16.56 -10.86 5.17
N LEU A 42 15.42 -10.97 4.46
CA LEU A 42 14.12 -10.53 4.96
C LEU A 42 13.37 -11.62 5.73
N ARG A 43 13.80 -12.88 5.61
CA ARG A 43 13.16 -14.02 6.27
C ARG A 43 13.00 -13.84 7.80
N PRO A 44 13.99 -13.33 8.57
CA PRO A 44 13.85 -13.14 10.02
C PRO A 44 12.81 -12.06 10.38
N ALA A 45 12.66 -11.03 9.54
CA ALA A 45 11.65 -9.99 9.75
C ALA A 45 10.23 -10.56 9.62
N VAL A 46 10.02 -11.44 8.63
CA VAL A 46 8.72 -12.10 8.42
C VAL A 46 8.37 -13.03 9.60
N TYR A 47 9.34 -13.78 10.11
CA TYR A 47 9.13 -14.60 11.31
C TYR A 47 8.76 -13.75 12.54
N SER A 48 9.45 -12.62 12.74
CA SER A 48 9.15 -11.69 13.83
C SER A 48 7.71 -11.16 13.70
N LEU A 49 7.24 -10.87 12.49
CA LEU A 49 5.86 -10.44 12.25
C LEU A 49 4.82 -11.53 12.56
N ILE A 50 5.11 -12.80 12.23
CA ILE A 50 4.26 -13.95 12.58
C ILE A 50 4.17 -14.10 14.11
N GLU A 51 5.27 -13.85 14.82
CA GLU A 51 5.35 -13.86 16.28
C GLU A 51 4.76 -12.58 16.93
N ARG A 52 4.26 -11.64 16.11
CA ARG A 52 3.73 -10.33 16.52
C ARG A 52 4.75 -9.37 17.14
N ASP A 53 6.04 -9.63 16.95
CA ASP A 53 7.12 -8.72 17.32
C ASP A 53 7.41 -7.73 16.17
N VAL A 54 6.58 -6.68 16.11
CA VAL A 54 6.66 -5.64 15.07
C VAL A 54 7.95 -4.84 15.18
N HIS A 55 8.43 -4.58 16.41
CA HIS A 55 9.63 -3.77 16.61
C HIS A 55 10.86 -4.48 16.04
N ARG A 56 11.03 -5.76 16.39
CA ARG A 56 12.13 -6.58 15.86
C ARG A 56 12.04 -6.77 14.34
N ALA A 57 10.82 -6.90 13.81
CA ALA A 57 10.61 -6.97 12.37
C ALA A 57 11.12 -5.69 11.66
N LEU A 58 10.75 -4.51 12.16
CA LEU A 58 11.19 -3.23 11.59
C LEU A 58 12.70 -3.04 11.69
N THR A 59 13.31 -3.32 12.85
CA THR A 59 14.77 -3.24 13.03
C THR A 59 15.52 -4.17 12.08
N THR A 60 14.96 -5.35 11.77
CA THR A 60 15.56 -6.27 10.79
C THR A 60 15.46 -5.73 9.38
N ILE A 61 14.31 -5.14 9.00
CA ILE A 61 14.11 -4.52 7.68
C ILE A 61 15.06 -3.33 7.48
N GLU A 62 15.29 -2.53 8.52
CA GLU A 62 16.23 -1.40 8.50
C GLU A 62 17.67 -1.81 8.17
N GLN A 63 18.08 -3.04 8.49
CA GLN A 63 19.42 -3.55 8.19
C GLN A 63 19.62 -3.87 6.70
N VAL A 64 18.54 -4.03 5.94
CA VAL A 64 18.60 -4.30 4.50
C VAL A 64 18.62 -2.98 3.75
N THR A 65 19.54 -2.80 2.81
CA THR A 65 19.68 -1.51 2.12
C THR A 65 18.57 -1.30 1.08
N PRO A 66 18.09 -0.06 0.88
CA PRO A 66 17.16 0.25 -0.21
C PRO A 66 17.73 0.00 -1.62
N GLU A 67 19.06 -0.07 -1.76
CA GLU A 67 19.77 -0.22 -3.03
C GLU A 67 19.49 -1.55 -3.73
N GLN A 68 19.02 -2.56 -2.98
CA GLN A 68 18.57 -3.84 -3.54
C GLN A 68 17.45 -3.69 -4.59
N VAL A 69 16.74 -2.55 -4.58
CA VAL A 69 15.72 -2.21 -5.58
C VAL A 69 16.37 -1.42 -6.72
N PRO A 70 16.43 -1.97 -7.95
CA PRO A 70 17.05 -1.28 -9.08
C PRO A 70 16.31 0.01 -9.46
N ARG A 71 17.06 1.10 -9.58
CA ARG A 71 16.57 2.45 -9.91
C ARG A 71 17.21 2.99 -11.18
N LYS A 72 16.53 3.97 -11.79
CA LYS A 72 17.05 4.77 -12.89
C LYS A 72 18.16 5.69 -12.39
N GLU A 73 19.02 6.13 -13.31
CA GLU A 73 20.10 7.07 -12.99
C GLU A 73 19.55 8.41 -12.49
N GLY A 74 20.14 8.94 -11.41
CA GLY A 74 19.71 10.21 -10.79
C GLY A 74 18.37 10.15 -10.06
N ALA A 75 17.72 8.98 -9.97
CA ALA A 75 16.47 8.83 -9.24
C ALA A 75 16.67 8.98 -7.72
N TRP A 76 15.70 9.60 -7.06
CA TRP A 76 15.68 9.66 -5.61
C TRP A 76 15.54 8.27 -4.99
N ALA A 77 16.28 8.02 -3.92
CA ALA A 77 16.16 6.82 -3.09
C ALA A 77 16.02 7.22 -1.61
N PRO A 78 15.23 6.48 -0.82
CA PRO A 78 15.17 6.70 0.61
C PRO A 78 16.51 6.33 1.26
N GLY A 79 16.88 7.04 2.33
CA GLY A 79 18.12 6.78 3.08
C GLY A 79 18.11 5.49 3.92
N SER A 80 16.92 4.92 4.15
CA SER A 80 16.71 3.66 4.89
C SER A 80 15.54 2.89 4.28
N SER A 81 15.51 1.57 4.46
CA SER A 81 14.39 0.72 4.03
C SER A 81 13.11 0.96 4.84
N VAL A 82 13.24 1.59 6.01
CA VAL A 82 12.12 2.08 6.81
C VAL A 82 12.24 3.59 6.93
N VAL A 83 11.17 4.29 6.53
CA VAL A 83 11.08 5.76 6.63
C VAL A 83 9.74 6.11 7.26
N GLU A 84 9.78 7.01 8.24
CA GLU A 84 8.59 7.56 8.88
C GLU A 84 8.29 8.96 8.35
N PHE A 85 7.02 9.21 8.02
CA PHE A 85 6.50 10.53 7.71
C PHE A 85 5.47 10.92 8.76
N THR A 86 5.76 11.97 9.54
CA THR A 86 4.81 12.48 10.54
C THR A 86 4.15 13.79 10.06
N PRO A 87 2.88 14.03 10.41
CA PRO A 87 2.22 15.29 10.08
C PRO A 87 2.94 16.53 10.65
N LYS A 88 3.69 16.37 11.74
CA LYS A 88 4.49 17.44 12.33
C LYS A 88 5.68 17.80 11.44
N GLN A 89 6.39 16.80 10.91
CA GLN A 89 7.50 17.00 9.99
C GLN A 89 7.03 17.62 8.69
N GLU A 90 5.94 17.12 8.09
CA GLU A 90 5.40 17.67 6.85
C GLU A 90 5.01 19.15 6.99
N LYS A 91 4.32 19.52 8.08
CA LYS A 91 3.97 20.93 8.36
C LYS A 91 5.19 21.81 8.59
N ALA A 92 6.24 21.26 9.22
CA ALA A 92 7.49 22.00 9.42
C ALA A 92 8.19 22.26 8.07
N ILE A 93 8.17 21.28 7.16
CA ILE A 93 8.69 21.41 5.80
C ILE A 93 7.88 22.43 5.00
N GLU A 94 6.54 22.32 5.02
CA GLU A 94 5.64 23.26 4.35
C GLU A 94 5.88 24.70 4.81
N LYS A 95 6.00 24.91 6.12
CA LYS A 95 6.32 26.23 6.70
C LYS A 95 7.69 26.72 6.23
N ALA A 96 8.72 25.86 6.26
CA ALA A 96 10.06 26.23 5.80
C ALA A 96 10.09 26.63 4.31
N LEU A 97 9.36 25.91 3.46
CA LEU A 97 9.20 26.21 2.04
C LEU A 97 8.49 27.55 1.83
N SER A 98 7.44 27.85 2.61
CA SER A 98 6.75 29.14 2.57
C SER A 98 7.63 30.32 3.03
N GLU A 99 8.61 30.05 3.90
CA GLU A 99 9.63 31.01 4.34
C GLU A 99 10.80 31.15 3.35
N GLY A 100 10.74 30.48 2.19
CA GLY A 100 11.76 30.54 1.14
C GLY A 100 12.99 29.65 1.37
N LYS A 101 12.96 28.74 2.36
CA LYS A 101 14.02 27.73 2.54
C LYS A 101 13.82 26.62 1.52
N THR A 102 14.91 26.14 0.92
CA THR A 102 14.87 25.02 -0.02
C THR A 102 15.13 23.70 0.69
N LEU A 103 14.45 22.64 0.25
CA LEU A 103 14.80 21.28 0.63
C LEU A 103 16.12 20.87 -0.05
N PRO A 104 16.89 19.93 0.54
CA PRO A 104 17.96 19.24 -0.17
C PRO A 104 17.46 18.69 -1.50
N GLU A 105 18.32 18.73 -2.51
CA GLU A 105 17.95 18.35 -3.88
C GLU A 105 17.36 16.94 -3.92
N GLY A 106 16.18 16.82 -4.55
CA GLY A 106 15.46 15.56 -4.70
C GLY A 106 14.64 15.11 -3.48
N GLN A 107 14.83 15.69 -2.28
CA GLN A 107 14.12 15.24 -1.09
C GLN A 107 12.61 15.55 -1.17
N PRO A 108 11.72 14.56 -0.90
CA PRO A 108 10.29 14.77 -0.93
C PRO A 108 9.81 15.59 0.29
N ALA A 109 8.83 16.47 0.07
CA ALA A 109 8.23 17.28 1.11
C ALA A 109 7.09 16.57 1.86
N THR A 110 6.45 15.60 1.20
CA THR A 110 5.27 14.89 1.71
C THR A 110 5.39 13.39 1.51
N LEU A 111 4.60 12.62 2.26
CA LEU A 111 4.48 11.17 2.09
C LEU A 111 4.10 10.79 0.65
N TYR A 112 3.12 11.47 0.05
CA TYR A 112 2.69 11.16 -1.31
C TYR A 112 3.79 11.40 -2.33
N GLU A 113 4.51 12.51 -2.21
CA GLU A 113 5.64 12.81 -3.10
C GLU A 113 6.76 11.78 -2.95
N ALA A 114 7.06 11.36 -1.71
CA ALA A 114 8.06 10.33 -1.45
C ALA A 114 7.70 9.00 -2.12
N LEU A 115 6.45 8.56 -1.99
CA LEU A 115 5.96 7.33 -2.60
C LEU A 115 6.01 7.39 -4.13
N VAL A 116 5.59 8.51 -4.72
CA VAL A 116 5.58 8.70 -6.18
C VAL A 116 7.01 8.73 -6.71
N LYS A 117 7.92 9.49 -6.08
CA LYS A 117 9.34 9.56 -6.46
C LYS A 117 10.04 8.21 -6.34
N ASP A 118 9.86 7.49 -5.22
CA ASP A 118 10.48 6.17 -5.07
C ASP A 118 9.92 5.16 -6.09
N TYR A 119 8.60 5.16 -6.35
CA TYR A 119 8.02 4.25 -7.34
C TYR A 119 8.49 4.58 -8.77
N THR A 120 8.36 5.83 -9.20
CA THR A 120 8.71 6.23 -10.57
C THR A 120 10.22 6.25 -10.83
N GLY A 121 11.02 6.39 -9.78
CA GLY A 121 12.48 6.27 -9.83
C GLY A 121 12.99 4.84 -10.05
N ARG A 122 12.16 3.82 -9.85
CA ARG A 122 12.52 2.41 -10.12
C ARG A 122 12.63 2.12 -11.61
N THR A 123 13.41 1.09 -11.96
CA THR A 123 13.42 0.50 -13.32
C THR A 123 12.04 -0.05 -13.69
N PRO A 124 11.66 -0.14 -14.98
CA PRO A 124 10.38 -0.71 -15.40
C PRO A 124 10.11 -2.12 -14.86
N GLU A 125 11.15 -2.95 -14.80
CA GLU A 125 11.09 -4.30 -14.22
C GLU A 125 10.77 -4.23 -12.73
N ALA A 126 11.49 -3.40 -11.96
CA ALA A 126 11.24 -3.23 -10.54
C ALA A 126 9.86 -2.61 -10.27
N GLN A 127 9.39 -1.67 -11.09
CA GLN A 127 8.03 -1.12 -11.00
C GLN A 127 6.96 -2.21 -11.15
N SER A 128 7.14 -3.14 -12.11
CA SER A 128 6.21 -4.24 -12.35
C SER A 128 6.12 -5.24 -11.19
N GLN A 129 7.20 -5.35 -10.40
CA GLN A 129 7.30 -6.22 -9.23
C GLN A 129 6.98 -5.50 -7.91
N THR A 130 6.56 -4.24 -7.97
CA THR A 130 6.29 -3.42 -6.79
C THR A 130 4.79 -3.31 -6.53
N LEU A 131 4.39 -3.65 -5.30
CA LEU A 131 3.04 -3.42 -4.79
C LEU A 131 3.07 -2.28 -3.77
N VAL A 132 2.22 -1.27 -3.96
CA VAL A 132 1.99 -0.21 -2.97
C VAL A 132 0.63 -0.45 -2.31
N ILE A 133 0.64 -0.54 -0.98
CA ILE A 133 -0.54 -0.85 -0.18
C ILE A 133 -0.95 0.39 0.61
N THR A 134 -2.22 0.77 0.52
CA THR A 134 -2.83 1.84 1.33
C THR A 134 -4.10 1.33 1.99
N HIS A 135 -4.47 1.91 3.13
CA HIS A 135 -5.64 1.47 3.88
C HIS A 135 -6.96 1.97 3.27
N LEU A 136 -6.99 3.21 2.77
CA LEU A 136 -8.20 3.86 2.29
C LEU A 136 -8.27 3.90 0.75
N ASN A 137 -9.48 3.66 0.22
CA ASN A 137 -9.76 3.82 -1.20
C ASN A 137 -9.49 5.23 -1.72
N LYS A 138 -9.70 6.26 -0.89
CA LYS A 138 -9.42 7.65 -1.26
C LYS A 138 -7.93 7.87 -1.50
N ASP A 139 -7.10 7.43 -0.56
CA ASP A 139 -5.64 7.55 -0.64
C ASP A 139 -5.09 6.73 -1.81
N ARG A 140 -5.62 5.50 -2.02
CA ARG A 140 -5.29 4.68 -3.18
C ARG A 140 -5.54 5.41 -4.50
N ARG A 141 -6.69 6.09 -4.64
CA ARG A 141 -7.00 6.83 -5.86
C ARG A 141 -6.10 8.04 -6.05
N ALA A 142 -5.91 8.84 -4.99
CA ALA A 142 -5.04 10.01 -5.04
C ALA A 142 -3.61 9.61 -5.43
N LEU A 143 -3.05 8.58 -4.80
CA LEU A 143 -1.73 8.07 -5.10
C LEU A 143 -1.63 7.51 -6.53
N ASN A 144 -2.62 6.73 -6.98
CA ASN A 144 -2.62 6.20 -8.34
C ASN A 144 -2.67 7.30 -9.40
N SER A 145 -3.44 8.37 -9.17
CA SER A 145 -3.46 9.54 -10.05
C SER A 145 -2.09 10.21 -10.12
N LEU A 146 -1.45 10.47 -8.96
CA LEU A 146 -0.11 11.08 -8.93
C LEU A 146 0.96 10.21 -9.60
N ILE A 147 0.92 8.89 -9.39
CA ILE A 147 1.82 7.95 -10.07
C ILE A 147 1.56 7.99 -11.59
N HIS A 148 0.30 8.00 -12.01
CA HIS A 148 -0.03 8.06 -13.44
C HIS A 148 0.50 9.34 -14.10
N ASP A 149 0.30 10.50 -13.46
CA ASP A 149 0.78 11.79 -13.98
C ASP A 149 2.31 11.81 -14.04
N ALA A 150 3.01 11.35 -13.01
CA ALA A 150 4.47 11.26 -13.01
C ALA A 150 5.01 10.31 -14.10
N ARG A 151 4.34 9.16 -14.34
CA ARG A 151 4.72 8.24 -15.43
C ARG A 151 4.49 8.86 -16.81
N ARG A 152 3.45 9.67 -16.96
CA ARG A 152 3.17 10.42 -18.19
C ARG A 152 4.25 11.46 -18.46
N GLU A 153 4.62 12.25 -17.45
CA GLU A 153 5.69 13.25 -17.54
C GLU A 153 7.04 12.62 -17.92
N ASN A 154 7.31 11.41 -17.40
CA ASN A 154 8.49 10.62 -17.75
C ASN A 154 8.42 9.96 -19.15
N GLY A 155 7.28 10.05 -19.86
CA GLY A 155 7.08 9.42 -21.17
C GLY A 155 6.94 7.89 -21.12
N GLU A 156 6.59 7.33 -19.96
CA GLU A 156 6.41 5.87 -19.77
C GLU A 156 5.02 5.39 -20.18
N THR A 157 4.09 6.31 -20.43
CA THR A 157 2.72 6.02 -20.88
C THR A 157 2.56 6.31 -22.37
N GLY A 158 1.51 5.75 -22.97
CA GLY A 158 1.09 6.17 -24.30
C GLY A 158 0.73 7.67 -24.35
N LYS A 159 0.71 8.24 -25.55
CA LYS A 159 0.31 9.64 -25.79
C LYS A 159 -1.18 9.87 -25.62
N GLU A 160 -1.98 8.81 -25.70
CA GLU A 160 -3.42 8.85 -25.60
C GLU A 160 -3.86 8.62 -24.15
N GLU A 161 -4.75 9.48 -23.67
CA GLU A 161 -5.43 9.31 -22.39
C GLU A 161 -6.90 9.00 -22.63
N ILE A 162 -7.42 7.98 -21.94
CA ILE A 162 -8.79 7.54 -22.08
C ILE A 162 -9.45 7.58 -20.70
N THR A 163 -10.53 8.35 -20.59
CA THR A 163 -11.35 8.37 -19.37
C THR A 163 -12.29 7.17 -19.36
N LEU A 164 -12.11 6.28 -18.39
CA LEU A 164 -12.95 5.09 -18.22
C LEU A 164 -13.87 5.26 -17.00
N PRO A 165 -15.20 5.08 -17.15
CA PRO A 165 -16.09 5.06 -16.00
C PRO A 165 -15.84 3.77 -15.20
N VAL A 166 -15.51 3.93 -13.91
CA VAL A 166 -15.30 2.79 -12.99
C VAL A 166 -16.32 2.83 -11.85
N LEU A 167 -16.87 1.67 -11.52
CA LEU A 167 -17.76 1.52 -10.37
C LEU A 167 -16.96 1.23 -9.11
N VAL A 168 -17.43 1.76 -7.99
CA VAL A 168 -16.88 1.46 -6.68
C VAL A 168 -17.94 0.94 -5.75
N THR A 169 -17.57 -0.03 -4.93
CA THR A 169 -18.43 -0.58 -3.89
C THR A 169 -18.72 0.52 -2.88
N SER A 170 -19.99 0.82 -2.65
CA SER A 170 -20.41 1.58 -1.48
C SER A 170 -20.27 0.68 -0.25
N ASN A 171 -19.61 1.17 0.80
CA ASN A 171 -19.40 0.43 2.05
C ASN A 171 -20.71 0.34 2.84
N ILE A 172 -21.64 -0.48 2.37
CA ILE A 172 -22.94 -0.70 3.01
C ILE A 172 -22.88 -2.05 3.71
N ARG A 173 -23.20 -2.10 5.00
CA ARG A 173 -23.22 -3.36 5.75
C ARG A 173 -24.41 -4.21 5.32
N ASP A 174 -24.26 -5.52 5.46
CA ASP A 174 -25.34 -6.44 5.12
C ASP A 174 -26.61 -6.13 5.96
N GLY A 175 -27.74 -5.94 5.28
CA GLY A 175 -29.01 -5.49 5.88
C GLY A 175 -29.21 -3.97 6.03
N GLU A 176 -28.21 -3.11 5.83
CA GLU A 176 -28.41 -1.64 5.85
C GLU A 176 -29.20 -1.14 4.63
N LEU A 177 -29.06 -1.81 3.48
CA LEU A 177 -29.88 -1.56 2.28
C LEU A 177 -31.38 -1.77 2.50
N ARG A 178 -31.78 -2.48 3.57
CA ARG A 178 -33.19 -2.73 3.90
C ARG A 178 -33.82 -1.62 4.74
N LYS A 179 -33.03 -0.64 5.19
CA LYS A 179 -33.53 0.52 5.96
C LYS A 179 -33.97 1.63 5.00
N LEU A 180 -35.20 2.12 5.17
CA LEU A 180 -35.79 3.25 4.43
C LEU A 180 -34.95 4.54 4.48
N SER A 181 -34.06 4.67 5.48
CA SER A 181 -33.18 5.83 5.67
C SER A 181 -31.90 5.81 4.84
N THR A 182 -31.71 4.82 3.96
CA THR A 182 -30.53 4.75 3.08
C THR A 182 -30.83 5.17 1.63
N PRO A 183 -31.26 6.42 1.33
CA PRO A 183 -31.12 6.97 -0.02
C PRO A 183 -29.83 7.79 -0.19
N ASP A 184 -29.31 7.73 -1.42
CA ASP A 184 -28.27 8.53 -2.08
C ASP A 184 -26.80 8.11 -2.01
N GLY A 185 -26.49 7.09 -2.83
CA GLY A 185 -25.20 6.93 -3.51
C GLY A 185 -25.17 7.50 -4.94
N SER A 186 -26.15 8.31 -5.35
CA SER A 186 -26.21 8.89 -6.70
C SER A 186 -25.59 10.28 -6.77
N GLN A 187 -24.31 10.36 -7.13
CA GLN A 187 -23.82 11.45 -7.97
C GLN A 187 -23.41 10.84 -9.31
N GLY A 188 -24.39 10.69 -10.19
CA GLY A 188 -24.16 10.52 -11.62
C GLY A 188 -23.76 11.87 -12.20
N GLY A 189 -22.51 11.99 -12.66
CA GLY A 189 -22.07 13.11 -13.48
C GLY A 189 -22.60 12.94 -14.89
N GLY A 190 -23.82 13.43 -15.13
CA GLY A 190 -24.33 13.72 -16.46
C GLY A 190 -24.00 15.17 -16.81
N GLY A 191 -23.16 15.36 -17.83
CA GLY A 191 -22.84 16.66 -18.41
C GLY A 191 -22.48 16.48 -19.87
N ALA A 192 -23.51 16.43 -20.73
CA ALA A 192 -23.37 16.65 -22.15
C ALA A 192 -23.35 18.17 -22.40
N GLY A 193 -22.39 18.61 -23.21
CA GLY A 193 -22.21 19.97 -23.70
C GLY A 193 -20.98 20.03 -24.59
#